data_AF-A0A916HHL9-F1
#
_entry.id   AF-A0A916HHL9-F1
#
_cell.length_a   1.000
_cell.length_b   1.000
_cell.length_c   1.000
_cell.angle_alpha   90.00
_cell.angle_beta   90.00
_cell.angle_gamma   90.00
#
_symmetry.space_group_name_H-M   'P 1'
#
loop_
_entity.id
_entity.type
_entity.pdbx_description
1 polymer ?
#
loop_
_entity_poly.entity_id
_entity_poly.type
_entity_poly.pdbx_seq_one_letter_code
_entity_poly.pdbx_strand_id
1 'polypeptide(L)'
;MATRPVVQALAIAGAALLGPLLCTAHDTQPVPEGRPAADDGLTWLASRIAAMDSDDLAVREAAARQVRSDDRVNLVLLESFLAGAEVSPSSLSLEQRERVTKMALSLFRGEPRGALGISFARFDAAEGVEIAGTVGNFDAARVLKPGDTMRTMDGLPVRFNNEARAIILSHDPGDIISIEFTRRGEVRVAEVRLGSFHELRNAMEPDDLVLAAAWDLRCARRGGHRATELPRVLDPGVSADRWLDLTRTERARSRMMWQQGNVRTWNVARAETIPAGVAGGGEARGVPAMADPDFLARDGSSPEIENLIAQISDLSGRIRNSEARFRVPGLPAQQRQNIQNQIESDRSARMALRKKLDLLRQAEVQKHR
;
A
#
# COMPACT_ATOMS: atom_id res chain seq x y z
N MET A 1 -35.24 -55.77 12.19
CA MET A 1 -35.98 -55.05 13.24
C MET A 1 -35.39 -53.67 13.36
N ALA A 2 -36.11 -52.66 12.88
CA ALA A 2 -35.66 -51.28 12.72
C ALA A 2 -36.54 -50.37 13.58
N THR A 3 -35.94 -49.49 14.36
CA THR A 3 -36.63 -48.47 15.17
C THR A 3 -36.09 -47.09 14.81
N ARG A 4 -36.99 -46.25 14.29
CA ARG A 4 -36.80 -44.81 14.02
C ARG A 4 -37.14 -44.01 15.28
N PRO A 5 -36.49 -42.85 15.54
CA PRO A 5 -37.00 -41.88 16.49
C PRO A 5 -37.93 -40.85 15.83
N VAL A 6 -38.91 -40.43 16.62
CA VAL A 6 -40.02 -39.53 16.32
C VAL A 6 -39.60 -38.08 16.56
N VAL A 7 -39.94 -37.19 15.64
CA VAL A 7 -39.81 -35.73 15.73
C VAL A 7 -41.07 -35.17 16.42
N GLN A 8 -40.90 -34.45 17.53
CA GLN A 8 -41.97 -33.65 18.14
C GLN A 8 -41.83 -32.19 17.68
N ALA A 9 -42.84 -31.73 16.95
CA ALA A 9 -43.06 -30.32 16.63
C ALA A 9 -43.92 -29.69 17.72
N LEU A 10 -43.41 -28.65 18.37
CA LEU A 10 -44.15 -27.84 19.34
C LEU A 10 -44.65 -26.58 18.64
N ALA A 11 -45.95 -26.52 18.36
CA ALA A 11 -46.64 -25.32 17.91
C ALA A 11 -47.09 -24.53 19.14
N ILE A 12 -46.62 -23.29 19.27
CA ILE A 12 -47.12 -22.33 20.25
C ILE A 12 -47.91 -21.27 19.48
N ALA A 13 -49.23 -21.30 19.65
CA ALA A 13 -50.15 -20.24 19.28
C ALA A 13 -50.14 -19.16 20.36
N GLY A 14 -49.80 -17.92 19.98
CA GLY A 14 -49.84 -16.74 20.85
C GLY A 14 -50.75 -15.68 20.26
N ALA A 15 -51.77 -15.32 21.03
CA ALA A 15 -52.92 -14.51 20.66
C ALA A 15 -52.62 -13.02 20.45
N ALA A 16 -53.48 -12.40 19.65
CA ALA A 16 -53.49 -11.00 19.25
C ALA A 16 -53.79 -10.02 20.41
N LEU A 17 -53.05 -8.91 20.45
CA LEU A 17 -53.44 -7.65 21.07
C LEU A 17 -53.22 -6.53 20.04
N LEU A 18 -54.30 -6.16 19.36
CA LEU A 18 -54.40 -5.00 18.48
C LEU A 18 -54.64 -3.75 19.35
N GLY A 19 -53.59 -2.95 19.55
CA GLY A 19 -53.70 -1.58 20.05
C GLY A 19 -53.58 -0.58 18.88
N PRO A 20 -54.35 0.51 18.86
CA PRO A 20 -54.25 1.50 17.79
C PRO A 20 -52.97 2.33 18.01
N LEU A 21 -51.94 2.09 17.20
CA LEU A 21 -50.82 3.00 17.06
C LEU A 21 -51.31 4.22 16.27
N LEU A 22 -51.46 5.33 16.99
CA LEU A 22 -51.54 6.67 16.41
C LEU A 22 -50.28 6.88 15.58
N CYS A 23 -50.41 6.77 14.25
CA CYS A 23 -49.43 7.30 13.31
C CYS A 23 -49.38 8.81 13.51
N THR A 24 -48.40 9.28 14.29
CA THR A 24 -47.95 10.67 14.19
C THR A 24 -47.40 10.86 12.78
N ALA A 25 -48.13 11.61 11.97
CA ALA A 25 -47.68 12.08 10.66
C ALA A 25 -46.33 12.75 10.85
N HIS A 26 -45.26 12.07 10.40
CA HIS A 26 -43.98 12.73 10.20
C HIS A 26 -44.20 13.78 9.11
N ASP A 27 -43.90 15.02 9.45
CA ASP A 27 -43.66 16.12 8.53
C ASP A 27 -42.88 15.59 7.32
N THR A 28 -43.58 15.39 6.20
CA THR A 28 -42.97 15.29 4.88
C THR A 28 -42.35 16.64 4.60
N GLN A 29 -41.08 16.80 4.99
CA GLN A 29 -40.25 17.88 4.47
C GLN A 29 -40.32 17.81 2.94
N PRO A 30 -40.58 18.94 2.25
CA PRO A 30 -40.55 18.97 0.80
C PRO A 30 -39.16 18.51 0.35
N VAL A 31 -39.10 17.38 -0.35
CA VAL A 31 -37.89 16.92 -1.02
C VAL A 31 -37.45 18.06 -1.93
N PRO A 32 -36.22 18.59 -1.80
CA PRO A 32 -35.75 19.66 -2.67
C PRO A 32 -35.82 19.18 -4.13
N GLU A 33 -36.79 19.70 -4.87
CA GLU A 33 -36.91 19.53 -6.32
C GLU A 33 -35.65 20.13 -6.96
N GLY A 34 -34.71 19.26 -7.36
CA GLY A 34 -33.50 19.72 -8.03
C GLY A 34 -32.28 18.79 -7.99
N ARG A 35 -32.41 17.50 -7.62
CA ARG A 35 -31.32 16.55 -7.92
C ARG A 35 -31.39 16.27 -9.43
N PRO A 36 -30.38 16.67 -10.23
CA PRO A 36 -30.38 16.38 -11.67
C PRO A 36 -30.56 14.87 -11.88
N ALA A 37 -31.21 14.48 -12.99
CA ALA A 37 -31.44 13.07 -13.27
C ALA A 37 -30.11 12.32 -13.25
N ALA A 38 -30.09 11.07 -12.75
CA ALA A 38 -28.85 10.28 -12.64
C ALA A 38 -28.07 10.21 -13.98
N ASP A 39 -28.81 10.23 -15.10
CA ASP A 39 -28.27 10.23 -16.47
C ASP A 39 -27.47 11.51 -16.80
N ASP A 40 -27.81 12.65 -16.20
CA ASP A 40 -27.08 13.91 -16.37
C ASP A 40 -25.69 13.84 -15.72
N GLY A 41 -25.56 13.10 -14.61
CA GLY A 41 -24.30 12.92 -13.89
C GLY A 41 -23.29 12.09 -14.70
N LEU A 42 -23.74 10.95 -15.25
CA LEU A 42 -22.91 10.08 -16.09
C LEU A 42 -22.45 10.79 -17.36
N THR A 43 -23.37 11.47 -18.05
CA THR A 43 -23.07 12.21 -19.29
C THR A 43 -22.08 13.35 -19.03
N TRP A 44 -22.26 14.07 -17.93
CA TRP A 44 -21.33 15.11 -17.50
C TRP A 44 -19.94 14.54 -17.18
N LEU A 45 -19.86 13.45 -16.42
CA LEU A 45 -18.58 12.84 -16.04
C LEU A 45 -17.84 12.30 -17.26
N ALA A 46 -18.54 11.63 -18.18
CA ALA A 46 -17.98 11.15 -19.45
C ALA A 46 -17.38 12.29 -20.26
N SER A 47 -18.08 13.43 -20.36
CA SER A 47 -17.57 14.63 -21.05
C SER A 47 -16.31 15.18 -20.39
N ARG A 48 -16.22 15.19 -19.06
CA ARG A 48 -15.02 15.66 -18.36
C ARG A 48 -13.85 14.71 -18.51
N ILE A 49 -14.07 13.40 -18.44
CA ILE A 49 -13.03 12.40 -18.69
C ILE A 49 -12.52 12.51 -20.13
N ALA A 50 -13.41 12.68 -21.12
CA ALA A 50 -13.01 12.95 -22.50
C ALA A 50 -12.07 14.16 -22.62
N ALA A 51 -12.38 15.26 -21.92
CA ALA A 51 -11.55 16.47 -21.91
C ALA A 51 -10.18 16.28 -21.22
N MET A 52 -9.97 15.21 -20.42
CA MET A 52 -8.66 14.90 -19.84
C MET A 52 -7.65 14.36 -20.86
N ASP A 53 -8.07 14.06 -22.09
CA ASP A 53 -7.18 13.65 -23.19
C ASP A 53 -6.88 14.80 -24.16
N SER A 54 -7.24 16.04 -23.79
CA SER A 54 -6.97 17.21 -24.62
C SER A 54 -5.46 17.44 -24.81
N ASP A 55 -5.05 17.86 -26.01
CA ASP A 55 -3.66 18.31 -26.25
C ASP A 55 -3.30 19.57 -25.44
N ASP A 56 -4.29 20.34 -24.99
CA ASP A 56 -4.09 21.51 -24.13
C ASP A 56 -4.03 21.10 -22.66
N LEU A 57 -2.86 21.29 -22.04
CA LEU A 57 -2.63 21.01 -20.63
C LEU A 57 -3.61 21.75 -19.71
N ALA A 58 -3.97 22.99 -20.00
CA ALA A 58 -4.88 23.77 -19.16
C ALA A 58 -6.29 23.17 -19.15
N VAL A 59 -6.75 22.66 -20.29
CA VAL A 59 -8.05 21.97 -20.42
C VAL A 59 -8.04 20.67 -19.62
N ARG A 60 -6.98 19.86 -19.74
CA ARG A 60 -6.85 18.60 -18.99
C ARG A 60 -6.87 18.82 -17.47
N GLU A 61 -6.08 19.77 -16.99
CA GLU A 61 -6.01 20.08 -15.56
C GLU A 61 -7.32 20.68 -15.03
N ALA A 62 -8.00 21.51 -15.82
CA ALA A 62 -9.32 22.03 -15.46
C ALA A 62 -10.36 20.92 -15.37
N ALA A 63 -10.37 19.99 -16.32
CA ALA A 63 -11.28 18.84 -16.32
C ALA A 63 -11.03 17.93 -15.10
N ALA A 64 -9.77 17.58 -14.81
CA ALA A 64 -9.41 16.77 -13.65
C ALA A 64 -9.81 17.45 -12.32
N ARG A 65 -9.63 18.77 -12.22
CA ARG A 65 -10.04 19.54 -11.04
C ARG A 65 -11.57 19.54 -10.88
N GLN A 66 -12.30 19.72 -11.96
CA GLN A 66 -13.77 19.70 -11.95
C GLN A 66 -14.31 18.35 -11.48
N VAL A 67 -13.76 17.24 -11.98
CA VAL A 67 -14.16 15.89 -11.54
C VAL A 67 -13.89 15.69 -10.04
N ARG A 68 -12.74 16.17 -9.54
CA ARG A 68 -12.39 16.05 -8.12
C ARG A 68 -13.28 16.87 -7.18
N SER A 69 -13.78 18.02 -7.63
CA SER A 69 -14.55 18.95 -6.80
C SER A 69 -16.06 18.76 -6.89
N ASP A 70 -16.55 17.88 -7.76
CA ASP A 70 -17.99 17.73 -7.99
C ASP A 70 -18.58 16.61 -7.12
N ASP A 71 -19.52 16.98 -6.24
CA ASP A 71 -20.15 16.07 -5.27
C ASP A 71 -20.95 14.92 -5.92
N ARG A 72 -21.25 15.01 -7.22
CA ARG A 72 -21.91 13.93 -7.96
C ARG A 72 -20.94 12.79 -8.27
N VAL A 73 -19.63 13.03 -8.22
CA VAL A 73 -18.60 12.03 -8.48
C VAL A 73 -18.32 11.25 -7.21
N ASN A 74 -18.58 9.95 -7.25
CA ASN A 74 -18.27 9.02 -6.17
C ASN A 74 -17.39 7.87 -6.68
N LEU A 75 -16.90 7.06 -5.74
CA LEU A 75 -16.01 5.95 -6.06
C LEU A 75 -16.63 4.95 -7.05
N VAL A 76 -17.89 4.59 -6.84
CA VAL A 76 -18.62 3.61 -7.68
C VAL A 76 -18.70 4.07 -9.14
N LEU A 77 -18.93 5.36 -9.37
CA LEU A 77 -18.94 5.93 -10.72
C LEU A 77 -17.56 5.85 -11.36
N LEU A 78 -16.48 6.24 -10.67
CA LEU A 78 -15.14 6.15 -11.26
C LEU A 78 -14.73 4.69 -11.53
N GLU A 79 -15.13 3.76 -10.67
CA GLU A 79 -14.94 2.32 -10.88
C GLU A 79 -15.64 1.81 -12.14
N SER A 80 -16.86 2.27 -12.44
CA SER A 80 -17.59 1.83 -13.65
C SER A 80 -16.90 2.30 -14.94
N PHE A 81 -16.30 3.50 -14.93
CA PHE A 81 -15.45 3.99 -16.02
C PHE A 81 -14.16 3.17 -16.16
N LEU A 82 -13.48 2.85 -15.06
CA LEU A 82 -12.25 2.06 -15.08
C LEU A 82 -12.47 0.62 -15.54
N ALA A 83 -13.59 0.02 -15.14
CA ALA A 83 -14.02 -1.32 -15.54
C ALA A 83 -14.53 -1.40 -16.99
N GLY A 84 -14.74 -0.26 -17.66
CA GLY A 84 -15.27 -0.21 -19.03
C GLY A 84 -16.72 -0.67 -19.15
N ALA A 85 -17.48 -0.64 -18.04
CA ALA A 85 -18.88 -1.08 -18.02
C ALA A 85 -19.79 -0.08 -18.77
N GLU A 86 -19.50 1.21 -18.67
CA GLU A 86 -20.34 2.29 -19.20
C GLU A 86 -19.83 2.85 -20.54
N VAL A 87 -18.57 2.59 -20.88
CA VAL A 87 -17.95 3.10 -22.11
C VAL A 87 -17.27 1.93 -22.80
N SER A 88 -17.69 1.63 -24.03
CA SER A 88 -17.22 0.53 -24.87
C SER A 88 -15.72 0.19 -24.64
N PRO A 89 -15.33 -1.11 -24.60
CA PRO A 89 -14.09 -1.65 -23.97
C PRO A 89 -12.74 -1.21 -24.58
N SER A 90 -12.70 -0.11 -25.32
CA SER A 90 -11.55 0.50 -25.99
C SER A 90 -11.34 1.99 -25.68
N SER A 91 -12.08 2.60 -24.74
CA SER A 91 -12.34 4.05 -24.84
C SER A 91 -11.55 4.99 -23.93
N LEU A 92 -10.93 4.53 -22.83
CA LEU A 92 -10.04 5.39 -22.04
C LEU A 92 -8.61 5.35 -22.58
N SER A 93 -8.08 6.51 -22.93
CA SER A 93 -6.66 6.68 -23.20
C SER A 93 -5.83 6.34 -21.95
N LEU A 94 -4.53 6.10 -22.13
CA LEU A 94 -3.62 5.83 -21.00
C LEU A 94 -3.61 7.00 -20.01
N GLU A 95 -3.64 8.25 -20.50
CA GLU A 95 -3.67 9.43 -19.65
C GLU A 95 -4.99 9.53 -18.87
N GLN A 96 -6.12 9.32 -19.54
CA GLN A 96 -7.43 9.33 -18.89
C GLN A 96 -7.51 8.26 -17.80
N ARG A 97 -7.08 7.03 -18.11
CA ARG A 97 -7.07 5.92 -17.15
C ARG A 97 -6.20 6.27 -15.95
N GLU A 98 -4.99 6.75 -16.14
CA GLU A 98 -4.08 7.11 -15.04
C GLU A 98 -4.70 8.20 -14.14
N ARG A 99 -5.27 9.26 -14.72
CA ARG A 99 -5.90 10.35 -13.96
C ARG A 99 -7.14 9.85 -13.20
N VAL A 100 -8.00 9.05 -13.84
CA VAL A 100 -9.18 8.47 -13.20
C VAL A 100 -8.78 7.52 -12.07
N THR A 101 -7.78 6.67 -12.27
CA THR A 101 -7.22 5.79 -11.23
C THR A 101 -6.71 6.59 -10.03
N LYS A 102 -5.94 7.66 -10.26
CA LYS A 102 -5.45 8.54 -9.17
C LYS A 102 -6.61 9.17 -8.38
N MET A 103 -7.66 9.65 -9.06
CA MET A 103 -8.83 10.22 -8.40
C MET A 103 -9.61 9.16 -7.61
N ALA A 104 -9.84 7.99 -8.20
CA ALA A 104 -10.54 6.88 -7.57
C ALA A 104 -9.79 6.38 -6.34
N LEU A 105 -8.46 6.22 -6.41
CA LEU A 105 -7.62 5.88 -5.26
C LEU A 105 -7.74 6.94 -4.15
N SER A 106 -7.78 8.23 -4.51
CA SER A 106 -7.98 9.31 -3.53
C SER A 106 -9.33 9.21 -2.83
N LEU A 107 -10.41 8.87 -3.54
CA LEU A 107 -11.73 8.65 -2.94
C LEU A 107 -11.75 7.39 -2.07
N PHE A 108 -11.17 6.29 -2.56
CA PHE A 108 -11.05 5.02 -1.83
C PHE A 108 -10.34 5.17 -0.48
N ARG A 109 -9.35 6.05 -0.37
CA ARG A 109 -8.68 6.39 0.90
C ARG A 109 -9.64 7.02 1.93
N GLY A 110 -10.68 7.73 1.48
CA GLY A 110 -11.67 8.38 2.34
C GLY A 110 -12.93 7.56 2.63
N GLU A 111 -13.22 6.53 1.83
CA GLU A 111 -14.43 5.71 1.97
C GLU A 111 -14.35 4.74 3.16
N PRO A 112 -15.51 4.34 3.75
CA PRO A 112 -15.57 3.27 4.74
C PRO A 112 -15.05 1.95 4.15
N ARG A 113 -14.20 1.25 4.90
CA ARG A 113 -13.55 0.01 4.47
C ARG A 113 -14.04 -1.19 5.27
N GLY A 114 -14.05 -2.36 4.63
CA GLY A 114 -14.28 -3.62 5.31
C GLY A 114 -13.23 -3.89 6.39
N ALA A 115 -13.66 -4.54 7.47
CA ALA A 115 -12.78 -5.03 8.52
C ALA A 115 -13.21 -6.42 8.98
N LEU A 116 -12.22 -7.30 9.16
CA LEU A 116 -12.48 -8.67 9.60
C LEU A 116 -12.59 -8.79 11.12
N GLY A 117 -11.98 -7.87 11.90
CA GLY A 117 -12.00 -7.93 13.36
C GLY A 117 -11.05 -8.97 13.94
N ILE A 118 -9.83 -9.09 13.39
CA ILE A 118 -8.78 -9.97 13.89
C ILE A 118 -7.50 -9.20 14.18
N SER A 119 -6.66 -9.75 15.07
CA SER A 119 -5.27 -9.32 15.27
C SER A 119 -4.34 -10.41 14.76
N PHE A 120 -3.31 -10.02 14.02
CA PHE A 120 -2.28 -10.92 13.51
C PHE A 120 -1.20 -11.20 14.56
N ALA A 121 -0.59 -12.37 14.49
CA ALA A 121 0.65 -12.65 15.21
C ALA A 121 1.78 -11.73 14.72
N ARG A 122 2.79 -11.50 15.56
CA ARG A 122 3.93 -10.62 15.22
C ARG A 122 4.84 -11.20 14.14
N PHE A 123 4.80 -12.52 13.95
CA PHE A 123 5.64 -13.23 13.01
C PHE A 123 4.74 -13.96 12.04
N ASP A 124 5.05 -13.86 10.75
CA ASP A 124 4.39 -14.65 9.73
C ASP A 124 4.80 -16.12 9.89
N ALA A 125 3.85 -17.04 9.72
CA ALA A 125 4.14 -18.46 9.70
C ALA A 125 4.66 -18.84 8.31
N ALA A 126 5.42 -19.94 8.21
CA ALA A 126 5.98 -20.39 6.93
C ALA A 126 4.91 -20.64 5.84
N GLU A 127 3.67 -20.95 6.26
CA GLU A 127 2.55 -21.31 5.37
C GLU A 127 1.35 -20.37 5.46
N GLY A 128 1.55 -19.14 5.97
CA GLY A 128 0.52 -18.10 5.96
C GLY A 128 0.51 -17.20 7.19
N VAL A 129 -0.65 -16.61 7.47
CA VAL A 129 -0.79 -15.59 8.52
C VAL A 129 -1.51 -16.16 9.73
N GLU A 130 -0.82 -16.20 10.88
CA GLU A 130 -1.40 -16.68 12.14
C GLU A 130 -2.29 -15.60 12.80
N ILE A 131 -3.46 -16.03 13.25
CA ILE A 131 -4.42 -15.21 13.99
C ILE A 131 -4.03 -15.22 15.48
N ALA A 132 -3.68 -14.05 16.03
CA ALA A 132 -3.42 -13.88 17.46
C ALA A 132 -4.71 -13.70 18.28
N GLY A 133 -5.78 -13.18 17.68
CA GLY A 133 -6.99 -12.80 18.41
C GLY A 133 -8.13 -12.34 17.50
N THR A 134 -9.34 -12.32 18.05
CA THR A 134 -10.56 -11.85 17.37
C THR A 134 -11.27 -10.79 18.22
N VAL A 135 -12.02 -9.90 17.58
CA VAL A 135 -12.82 -8.85 18.22
C VAL A 135 -14.26 -9.35 18.33
N GLY A 136 -14.80 -9.42 19.55
CA GLY A 136 -16.07 -10.12 19.82
C GLY A 136 -17.31 -9.63 19.06
N ASN A 137 -17.32 -8.38 18.58
CA ASN A 137 -18.45 -7.82 17.83
C ASN A 137 -18.40 -8.08 16.32
N PHE A 138 -17.35 -8.75 15.83
CA PHE A 138 -17.19 -9.10 14.41
C PHE A 138 -17.54 -10.56 14.16
N ASP A 139 -18.05 -10.86 12.97
CA ASP A 139 -18.44 -12.23 12.59
C ASP A 139 -17.25 -13.21 12.62
N ALA A 140 -16.02 -12.73 12.43
CA ALA A 140 -14.81 -13.52 12.56
C ALA A 140 -14.68 -14.20 13.93
N ALA A 141 -15.16 -13.59 15.02
CA ALA A 141 -15.08 -14.19 16.36
C ALA A 141 -15.92 -15.47 16.51
N ARG A 142 -16.94 -15.66 15.67
CA ARG A 142 -17.75 -16.88 15.61
C ARG A 142 -17.02 -18.03 14.92
N VAL A 143 -16.18 -17.71 13.94
CA VAL A 143 -15.61 -18.67 12.97
C VAL A 143 -14.15 -18.99 13.27
N LEU A 144 -13.35 -17.94 13.45
CA LEU A 144 -11.90 -17.98 13.59
C LEU A 144 -11.50 -18.01 15.07
N LYS A 145 -10.37 -18.66 15.36
CA LYS A 145 -9.83 -18.80 16.72
C LYS A 145 -8.35 -18.39 16.73
N PRO A 146 -7.85 -17.91 17.89
CA PRO A 146 -6.41 -17.73 18.07
C PRO A 146 -5.64 -19.03 17.76
N GLY A 147 -4.54 -18.89 17.02
CA GLY A 147 -3.71 -20.00 16.54
C GLY A 147 -4.14 -20.62 15.22
N ASP A 148 -5.21 -20.13 14.58
CA ASP A 148 -5.51 -20.49 13.19
C ASP A 148 -4.51 -19.83 12.24
N THR A 149 -4.11 -20.52 11.18
CA THR A 149 -3.23 -19.98 10.13
C THR A 149 -4.03 -19.78 8.86
N MET A 150 -4.24 -18.52 8.44
CA MET A 150 -4.90 -18.20 7.18
C MET A 150 -3.98 -18.47 6.00
N ARG A 151 -4.51 -19.16 4.98
CA ARG A 151 -3.78 -19.56 3.78
C ARG A 151 -4.27 -18.83 2.54
N THR A 152 -5.59 -18.71 2.39
CA THR A 152 -6.20 -17.99 1.26
C THR A 152 -7.40 -17.17 1.70
N MET A 153 -7.67 -16.08 0.98
CA MET A 153 -8.86 -15.23 1.12
C MET A 153 -9.41 -14.93 -0.27
N ASP A 154 -10.67 -15.27 -0.53
CA ASP A 154 -11.31 -15.21 -1.85
C ASP A 154 -10.48 -15.89 -2.96
N GLY A 155 -9.82 -17.01 -2.59
CA GLY A 155 -8.94 -17.77 -3.48
C GLY A 155 -7.57 -17.13 -3.73
N LEU A 156 -7.29 -15.95 -3.16
CA LEU A 156 -5.97 -15.32 -3.22
C LEU A 156 -5.07 -15.86 -2.10
N PRO A 157 -3.81 -16.21 -2.39
CA PRO A 157 -2.88 -16.67 -1.37
C PRO A 157 -2.56 -15.54 -0.37
N VAL A 158 -2.46 -15.90 0.90
CA VAL A 158 -2.11 -15.01 2.01
C VAL A 158 -0.86 -15.55 2.68
N ARG A 159 0.28 -14.91 2.40
CA ARG A 159 1.60 -15.28 2.92
C ARG A 159 2.06 -14.33 4.02
N PHE A 160 1.66 -13.06 3.94
CA PHE A 160 2.09 -12.01 4.86
C PHE A 160 0.92 -11.18 5.37
N ASN A 161 1.10 -10.60 6.56
CA ASN A 161 0.10 -9.73 7.19
C ASN A 161 -0.42 -8.60 6.27
N ASN A 162 0.44 -7.99 5.46
CA ASN A 162 0.06 -6.90 4.57
C ASN A 162 -0.82 -7.37 3.39
N GLU A 163 -0.63 -8.59 2.90
CA GLU A 163 -1.49 -9.18 1.85
C GLU A 163 -2.89 -9.42 2.39
N ALA A 164 -3.01 -10.02 3.59
CA ALA A 164 -4.29 -10.22 4.27
C ALA A 164 -5.03 -8.89 4.46
N ARG A 165 -4.32 -7.85 4.93
CA ARG A 165 -4.87 -6.50 5.09
C ARG A 165 -5.35 -5.91 3.78
N ALA A 166 -4.54 -5.98 2.72
CA ALA A 166 -4.92 -5.45 1.41
C ALA A 166 -6.19 -6.12 0.87
N ILE A 167 -6.30 -7.45 0.99
CA ILE A 167 -7.49 -8.19 0.58
C ILE A 167 -8.70 -7.69 1.38
N ILE A 168 -8.64 -7.66 2.72
CA ILE A 168 -9.75 -7.20 3.57
C ILE A 168 -10.18 -5.77 3.21
N LEU A 169 -9.23 -4.84 3.08
CA LEU A 169 -9.51 -3.43 2.82
C LEU A 169 -10.05 -3.17 1.40
N SER A 170 -9.84 -4.11 0.47
CA SER A 170 -10.40 -4.01 -0.89
C SER A 170 -11.93 -4.14 -0.92
N HIS A 171 -12.54 -4.66 0.15
CA HIS A 171 -13.99 -4.91 0.27
C HIS A 171 -14.75 -3.78 0.97
N ASP A 172 -16.04 -3.72 0.69
CA ASP A 172 -16.96 -2.80 1.36
C ASP A 172 -17.42 -3.41 2.70
N PRO A 173 -17.75 -2.59 3.73
CA PRO A 173 -18.36 -3.09 4.96
C PRO A 173 -19.63 -3.89 4.67
N GLY A 174 -19.76 -5.06 5.29
CA GLY A 174 -20.90 -5.96 5.11
C GLY A 174 -20.72 -7.01 4.01
N ASP A 175 -19.67 -6.91 3.18
CA ASP A 175 -19.29 -7.94 2.21
C ASP A 175 -19.00 -9.28 2.91
N ILE A 176 -19.27 -10.39 2.21
CA ILE A 176 -18.95 -11.74 2.67
C ILE A 176 -17.73 -12.22 1.88
N ILE A 177 -16.71 -12.67 2.61
CA ILE A 177 -15.49 -13.22 2.02
C ILE A 177 -15.28 -14.67 2.44
N SER A 178 -14.66 -15.46 1.57
CA SER A 178 -14.30 -16.86 1.82
C SER A 178 -12.85 -16.94 2.31
N ILE A 179 -12.63 -17.60 3.45
CA ILE A 179 -11.30 -17.73 4.07
C ILE A 179 -10.96 -19.21 4.20
N GLU A 180 -9.83 -19.62 3.59
CA GLU A 180 -9.21 -20.92 3.86
C GLU A 180 -8.16 -20.75 4.97
N PHE A 181 -8.26 -21.56 6.02
CA PHE A 181 -7.33 -21.56 7.13
C PHE A 181 -7.05 -22.97 7.64
N THR A 182 -5.91 -23.15 8.29
CA THR A 182 -5.53 -24.39 8.96
C THR A 182 -5.76 -24.27 10.45
N ARG A 183 -6.44 -25.27 11.04
CA ARG A 183 -6.61 -25.39 12.49
C ARG A 183 -6.15 -26.78 12.91
N ARG A 184 -5.10 -26.85 13.73
CA ARG A 184 -4.49 -28.12 14.18
C ARG A 184 -4.11 -29.06 13.02
N GLY A 185 -3.60 -28.51 11.93
CA GLY A 185 -3.20 -29.26 10.73
C GLY A 185 -4.33 -29.59 9.76
N GLU A 186 -5.60 -29.32 10.11
CA GLU A 186 -6.74 -29.51 9.21
C GLU A 186 -7.08 -28.23 8.45
N VAL A 187 -7.16 -28.31 7.12
CA VAL A 187 -7.63 -27.21 6.27
C VAL A 187 -9.15 -27.07 6.37
N ARG A 188 -9.62 -25.84 6.56
CA ARG A 188 -11.03 -25.48 6.66
C ARG A 188 -11.29 -24.25 5.81
N VAL A 189 -12.52 -24.15 5.31
CA VAL A 189 -13.01 -22.98 4.58
C VAL A 189 -14.21 -22.44 5.33
N ALA A 190 -14.29 -21.11 5.47
CA ALA A 190 -15.45 -20.47 6.06
C ALA A 190 -15.76 -19.12 5.41
N GLU A 191 -17.05 -18.80 5.35
CA GLU A 191 -17.53 -17.50 4.93
C GLU A 191 -17.67 -16.58 6.14
N VAL A 192 -17.15 -15.37 6.02
CA VAL A 192 -17.17 -14.37 7.09
C VAL A 192 -17.68 -13.04 6.56
N ARG A 193 -18.64 -12.45 7.26
CA ARG A 193 -19.11 -11.09 6.96
C ARG A 193 -18.15 -10.05 7.55
N LEU A 194 -17.70 -9.12 6.72
CA LEU A 194 -16.86 -8.00 7.13
C LEU A 194 -17.69 -6.95 7.87
N GLY A 195 -17.15 -6.42 8.97
CA GLY A 195 -17.66 -5.24 9.66
C GLY A 195 -17.06 -3.95 9.09
N SER A 196 -17.26 -2.84 9.80
CA SER A 196 -16.69 -1.54 9.42
C SER A 196 -15.33 -1.32 10.08
N PHE A 197 -14.35 -0.83 9.32
CA PHE A 197 -13.03 -0.48 9.85
C PHE A 197 -13.08 0.53 10.99
N HIS A 198 -14.05 1.46 10.97
CA HIS A 198 -14.23 2.45 12.04
C HIS A 198 -14.68 1.86 13.39
N GLU A 199 -15.18 0.62 13.41
CA GLU A 199 -15.61 -0.06 14.64
C GLU A 199 -14.44 -0.70 15.40
N LEU A 200 -13.25 -0.72 14.81
CA LEU A 200 -12.03 -1.22 15.44
C LEU A 200 -11.46 -0.19 16.43
N ARG A 201 -11.53 -0.51 17.74
CA ARG A 201 -11.10 0.42 18.81
C ARG A 201 -9.62 0.85 18.77
N ASN A 202 -8.75 0.03 18.17
CA ASN A 202 -7.30 0.26 18.11
C ASN A 202 -6.77 0.05 16.68
N ALA A 203 -7.55 0.42 15.67
CA ALA A 203 -7.08 0.34 14.29
C ALA A 203 -5.97 1.37 14.07
N MET A 204 -4.78 0.88 13.69
CA MET A 204 -3.79 1.73 13.04
C MET A 204 -4.27 2.01 11.62
N GLU A 205 -4.15 3.26 11.17
CA GLU A 205 -4.40 3.57 9.76
C GLU A 205 -3.48 2.72 8.87
N PRO A 206 -4.03 2.11 7.80
CA PRO A 206 -3.22 1.33 6.88
C PRO A 206 -2.21 2.23 6.17
N ASP A 207 -1.01 1.70 5.95
CA ASP A 207 0.02 2.36 5.16
C ASP A 207 -0.42 2.57 3.71
N ASP A 208 0.13 3.60 3.06
CA ASP A 208 -0.21 4.01 1.70
C ASP A 208 0.04 2.88 0.69
N LEU A 209 1.07 2.06 0.90
CA LEU A 209 1.36 0.88 0.07
C LEU A 209 0.28 -0.20 0.19
N VAL A 210 -0.23 -0.44 1.40
CA VAL A 210 -1.31 -1.41 1.65
C VAL A 210 -2.62 -0.92 1.03
N LEU A 211 -2.90 0.38 1.10
CA LEU A 211 -4.07 0.98 0.46
C LEU A 211 -3.99 0.92 -1.07
N ALA A 212 -2.83 1.17 -1.66
CA ALA A 212 -2.63 1.00 -3.10
C ALA A 212 -2.86 -0.46 -3.54
N ALA A 213 -2.28 -1.42 -2.81
CA ALA A 213 -2.50 -2.84 -3.09
C ALA A 213 -3.99 -3.25 -2.93
N ALA A 214 -4.67 -2.73 -1.91
CA ALA A 214 -6.11 -2.97 -1.70
C ALA A 214 -6.95 -2.40 -2.87
N TRP A 215 -6.58 -1.24 -3.37
CA TRP A 215 -7.23 -0.60 -4.51
C TRP A 215 -7.06 -1.42 -5.81
N ASP A 216 -5.85 -1.91 -6.07
CA ASP A 216 -5.57 -2.75 -7.24
C ASP A 216 -6.39 -4.05 -7.21
N LEU A 217 -6.46 -4.70 -6.04
CA LEU A 217 -7.30 -5.89 -5.82
C LEU A 217 -8.78 -5.60 -6.07
N ARG A 218 -9.26 -4.44 -5.60
CA ARG A 218 -10.64 -4.00 -5.82
C ARG A 218 -10.95 -3.78 -7.29
N CYS A 219 -10.06 -3.10 -8.02
CA CYS A 219 -10.17 -2.88 -9.45
C CYS A 219 -10.21 -4.20 -10.23
N ALA A 220 -9.30 -5.13 -9.91
CA ALA A 220 -9.27 -6.45 -10.54
C ALA A 220 -10.61 -7.19 -10.33
N ARG A 221 -11.09 -7.25 -9.09
CA ARG A 221 -12.36 -7.89 -8.73
C ARG A 221 -13.57 -7.29 -9.48
N ARG A 222 -13.67 -5.96 -9.53
CA ARG A 222 -14.80 -5.24 -10.16
C ARG A 222 -14.74 -5.28 -11.69
N GLY A 223 -13.54 -5.23 -12.28
CA GLY A 223 -13.34 -5.27 -13.73
C GLY A 223 -13.55 -6.65 -14.36
N GLY A 224 -13.90 -7.67 -13.57
CA GLY A 224 -14.02 -9.06 -14.04
C GLY A 224 -12.68 -9.67 -14.46
N HIS A 225 -11.57 -8.97 -14.22
CA HIS A 225 -10.24 -9.54 -14.36
C HIS A 225 -10.03 -10.51 -13.20
N ARG A 226 -9.91 -11.81 -13.50
CA ARG A 226 -9.53 -12.78 -12.48
C ARG A 226 -8.19 -12.31 -11.92
N ALA A 227 -8.13 -12.06 -10.61
CA ALA A 227 -6.93 -11.61 -9.91
C ALA A 227 -5.71 -12.57 -10.06
N THR A 228 -5.92 -13.77 -10.62
CA THR A 228 -4.85 -14.70 -11.04
C THR A 228 -4.11 -14.28 -12.31
N GLU A 229 -4.69 -13.41 -13.15
CA GLU A 229 -3.93 -12.74 -14.18
C GLU A 229 -3.14 -11.63 -13.49
N LEU A 230 -1.95 -11.99 -12.99
CA LEU A 230 -0.94 -11.03 -12.58
C LEU A 230 -0.94 -9.86 -13.58
N PRO A 231 -0.86 -8.60 -13.11
CA PRO A 231 -0.87 -7.44 -14.00
C PRO A 231 0.10 -7.77 -15.13
N ARG A 232 -0.42 -7.86 -16.36
CA ARG A 232 0.40 -8.15 -17.53
C ARG A 232 1.59 -7.23 -17.38
N VAL A 233 2.77 -7.81 -17.18
CA VAL A 233 4.01 -7.05 -17.11
C VAL A 233 3.93 -6.11 -18.29
N LEU A 234 3.78 -4.82 -18.01
CA LEU A 234 3.69 -3.81 -19.06
C LEU A 234 4.98 -3.98 -19.82
N ASP A 235 4.93 -4.66 -20.97
CA ASP A 235 6.08 -4.75 -21.85
C ASP A 235 6.29 -3.31 -22.31
N PRO A 236 7.33 -2.62 -21.81
CA PRO A 236 7.51 -1.21 -22.13
C PRO A 236 7.88 -1.04 -23.62
N GLY A 237 7.98 -2.11 -24.41
CA GLY A 237 8.56 -2.11 -25.75
C GLY A 237 10.07 -1.79 -25.71
N VAL A 238 10.64 -1.81 -24.51
CA VAL A 238 12.05 -1.55 -24.23
C VAL A 238 12.66 -2.86 -23.74
N SER A 239 13.43 -3.51 -24.61
CA SER A 239 14.18 -4.70 -24.23
C SER A 239 15.12 -4.39 -23.06
N ALA A 240 15.45 -5.41 -22.27
CA ALA A 240 16.42 -5.29 -21.17
C ALA A 240 17.74 -4.65 -21.63
N ASP A 241 18.22 -5.01 -22.81
CA ASP A 241 19.43 -4.43 -23.42
C ASP A 241 19.26 -2.93 -23.72
N ARG A 242 18.11 -2.53 -24.26
CA ARG A 242 17.82 -1.11 -24.53
C ARG A 242 17.71 -0.31 -23.23
N TRP A 243 17.19 -0.91 -22.16
CA TRP A 243 17.15 -0.29 -20.83
C TRP A 243 18.56 -0.12 -20.24
N LEU A 244 19.42 -1.14 -20.39
CA LEU A 244 20.83 -1.08 -20.00
C LEU A 244 21.60 -0.01 -20.78
N ASP A 245 21.32 0.15 -22.07
CA ASP A 245 21.96 1.18 -22.90
C ASP A 245 21.48 2.59 -22.53
N LEU A 246 20.19 2.79 -22.27
CA LEU A 246 19.67 4.07 -21.77
C LEU A 246 20.32 4.46 -20.44
N THR A 247 20.44 3.52 -19.50
CA THR A 247 21.09 3.76 -18.21
C THR A 247 22.59 3.98 -18.32
N ARG A 248 23.29 3.29 -19.23
CA ARG A 248 24.71 3.54 -19.53
C ARG A 248 24.91 4.93 -20.13
N THR A 249 24.05 5.31 -21.08
CA THR A 249 24.11 6.63 -21.73
C THR A 249 23.89 7.75 -20.73
N GLU A 250 22.94 7.60 -19.82
CA GLU A 250 22.66 8.59 -18.78
C GLU A 250 23.79 8.70 -17.75
N ARG A 251 24.40 7.57 -17.37
CA ARG A 251 25.61 7.55 -16.53
C ARG A 251 26.81 8.18 -17.23
N ALA A 252 26.97 7.96 -18.54
CA ALA A 252 28.04 8.57 -19.33
C ALA A 252 27.85 10.08 -19.45
N ARG A 253 26.62 10.56 -19.73
CA ARG A 253 26.26 11.98 -19.70
C ARG A 253 26.53 12.60 -18.34
N SER A 254 26.08 11.95 -17.27
CA SER A 254 26.33 12.39 -15.91
C SER A 254 27.83 12.53 -15.66
N ARG A 255 28.64 11.50 -15.96
CA ARG A 255 30.11 11.54 -15.80
C ARG A 255 30.78 12.63 -16.64
N MET A 256 30.33 12.85 -17.88
CA MET A 256 30.84 13.94 -18.71
C MET A 256 30.52 15.32 -18.11
N MET A 257 29.31 15.52 -17.55
CA MET A 257 28.97 16.75 -16.83
C MET A 257 29.85 16.97 -15.60
N TRP A 258 30.24 15.91 -14.87
CA TRP A 258 31.17 16.01 -13.73
C TRP A 258 32.61 16.33 -14.15
N GLN A 259 33.09 15.82 -15.29
CA GLN A 259 34.49 15.97 -15.72
C GLN A 259 34.80 17.32 -16.38
N GLN A 260 33.81 17.99 -16.99
CA GLN A 260 34.04 19.27 -17.66
C GLN A 260 34.16 20.48 -16.70
N GLY A 261 34.27 20.26 -15.39
CA GLY A 261 34.52 21.33 -14.40
C GLY A 261 33.42 22.38 -14.31
N ASN A 262 32.31 22.21 -15.03
CA ASN A 262 31.21 23.17 -15.12
C ASN A 262 30.10 22.83 -14.12
N VAL A 263 30.48 22.26 -12.98
CA VAL A 263 29.63 22.28 -11.79
C VAL A 263 29.85 23.64 -11.15
N ARG A 264 29.13 24.66 -11.65
CA ARG A 264 28.63 25.68 -10.72
C ARG A 264 27.91 24.88 -9.64
N THR A 265 28.55 24.73 -8.49
CA THR A 265 27.86 24.32 -7.28
C THR A 265 26.72 25.30 -7.14
N TRP A 266 25.52 24.87 -7.47
CA TRP A 266 24.31 25.58 -7.14
C TRP A 266 24.26 25.58 -5.61
N ASN A 267 24.89 26.59 -5.01
CA ASN A 267 24.48 27.08 -3.71
C ASN A 267 22.99 27.35 -3.86
N VAL A 268 22.18 26.52 -3.22
CA VAL A 268 20.73 26.67 -3.13
C VAL A 268 20.46 27.86 -2.20
N ALA A 269 20.81 29.03 -2.67
CA ALA A 269 20.35 30.31 -2.16
C ALA A 269 19.42 30.87 -3.23
N ARG A 270 18.12 30.73 -2.94
CA ARG A 270 16.99 31.39 -3.59
C ARG A 270 16.66 30.96 -5.03
N ALA A 271 15.46 30.36 -5.12
CA ALA A 271 14.58 30.19 -6.26
C ALA A 271 14.97 30.90 -7.56
N GLU A 272 15.24 30.11 -8.61
CA GLU A 272 14.66 30.27 -9.94
C GLU A 272 14.88 28.97 -10.74
N THR A 273 13.84 28.61 -11.49
CA THR A 273 13.51 27.30 -12.10
C THR A 273 14.54 26.74 -13.10
N ILE A 274 14.90 25.46 -12.95
CA ILE A 274 15.56 24.65 -13.99
C ILE A 274 14.49 23.75 -14.65
N PRO A 275 14.42 23.65 -16.00
CA PRO A 275 13.35 22.91 -16.68
C PRO A 275 13.61 21.40 -16.64
N ALA A 276 12.59 20.68 -16.19
CA ALA A 276 12.55 19.22 -16.12
C ALA A 276 12.43 18.58 -17.51
N GLY A 277 13.12 17.46 -17.72
CA GLY A 277 12.88 16.58 -18.86
C GLY A 277 11.54 15.87 -18.73
N VAL A 278 10.78 15.82 -19.83
CA VAL A 278 9.44 15.22 -19.90
C VAL A 278 9.55 13.74 -20.26
N ALA A 279 9.06 12.87 -19.37
CA ALA A 279 8.55 11.55 -19.74
C ALA A 279 7.01 11.63 -19.79
N GLY A 280 6.38 10.84 -20.66
CA GLY A 280 4.93 10.92 -20.93
C GLY A 280 4.09 10.93 -19.65
N GLY A 281 3.33 12.01 -19.45
CA GLY A 281 2.46 12.22 -18.27
C GLY A 281 2.56 13.59 -17.59
N GLY A 282 3.51 14.46 -17.97
CA GLY A 282 3.45 15.91 -17.68
C GLY A 282 3.58 16.38 -16.21
N GLU A 283 3.69 15.49 -15.22
CA GLU A 283 3.94 15.90 -13.82
C GLU A 283 5.43 16.20 -13.58
N ALA A 284 5.72 17.43 -13.13
CA ALA A 284 7.04 17.79 -12.62
C ALA A 284 7.24 17.17 -11.23
N ARG A 285 8.00 16.05 -11.16
CA ARG A 285 8.48 15.52 -9.88
C ARG A 285 9.89 16.03 -9.61
N GLY A 286 10.08 16.65 -8.45
CA GLY A 286 11.41 16.87 -7.91
C GLY A 286 12.04 15.52 -7.61
N VAL A 287 13.28 15.30 -8.06
CA VAL A 287 14.05 14.13 -7.66
C VAL A 287 14.27 14.25 -6.14
N PRO A 288 13.70 13.37 -5.31
CA PRO A 288 14.07 13.37 -3.90
C PRO A 288 15.57 13.06 -3.81
N ALA A 289 16.30 13.85 -3.02
CA ALA A 289 17.76 13.74 -2.90
C ALA A 289 18.22 12.41 -2.24
N MET A 290 17.29 11.55 -1.83
CA MET A 290 17.55 10.22 -1.28
C MET A 290 16.66 9.19 -1.99
N ALA A 291 17.26 8.05 -2.35
CA ALA A 291 16.52 6.91 -2.85
C ALA A 291 15.55 6.39 -1.79
N ASP A 292 14.37 5.98 -2.25
CA ASP A 292 13.31 5.39 -1.45
C ASP A 292 13.79 4.08 -0.79
N PRO A 293 13.75 3.94 0.55
CA PRO A 293 14.26 2.75 1.25
C PRO A 293 13.57 1.44 0.85
N ASP A 294 12.38 1.49 0.24
CA ASP A 294 11.61 0.30 -0.15
C ASP A 294 12.10 -0.39 -1.45
N PHE A 295 12.95 0.27 -2.24
CA PHE A 295 13.54 -0.36 -3.44
C PHE A 295 14.68 -1.34 -3.14
N LEU A 296 15.05 -1.48 -1.87
CA LEU A 296 15.91 -2.53 -1.36
C LEU A 296 15.02 -3.59 -0.72
N ALA A 297 14.54 -4.54 -1.53
CA ALA A 297 13.95 -5.77 -1.01
C ALA A 297 14.84 -6.28 0.12
N ARG A 298 14.30 -6.25 1.35
CA ARG A 298 14.94 -6.79 2.55
C ARG A 298 14.96 -8.31 2.38
N ASP A 299 15.95 -8.82 1.66
CA ASP A 299 16.42 -10.17 1.89
C ASP A 299 16.69 -10.25 3.40
N GLY A 300 15.98 -11.15 4.09
CA GLY A 300 15.89 -11.22 5.54
C GLY A 300 17.26 -11.38 6.22
N SER A 301 18.02 -10.31 6.30
CA SER A 301 19.30 -10.27 6.99
C SER A 301 19.03 -10.61 8.44
N SER A 302 19.78 -11.59 8.97
CA SER A 302 19.69 -11.96 10.38
C SER A 302 19.71 -10.71 11.27
N PRO A 303 18.90 -10.63 12.35
CA PRO A 303 18.95 -9.53 13.32
C PRO A 303 20.37 -9.24 13.83
N GLU A 304 21.25 -10.25 13.82
CA GLU A 304 22.67 -10.08 14.15
C GLU A 304 23.42 -9.23 13.10
N ILE A 305 23.13 -9.41 11.82
CA ILE A 305 23.70 -8.60 10.73
C ILE A 305 23.23 -7.15 10.83
N GLU A 306 21.94 -6.93 11.06
CA GLU A 306 21.39 -5.58 11.23
C GLU A 306 22.05 -4.87 12.43
N ASN A 307 22.21 -5.57 13.56
CA ASN A 307 22.90 -5.05 14.74
C ASN A 307 24.38 -4.71 14.45
N LEU A 308 25.10 -5.57 13.72
CA LEU A 308 26.49 -5.28 13.33
C LEU A 308 26.58 -4.07 12.40
N ILE A 309 25.66 -3.92 11.46
CA ILE A 309 25.59 -2.75 10.57
C ILE A 309 25.37 -1.47 11.38
N ALA A 310 24.45 -1.49 12.35
CA ALA A 310 24.19 -0.37 13.24
C ALA A 310 25.43 0.00 14.07
N GLN A 311 26.13 -0.98 14.66
CA GLN A 311 27.36 -0.75 15.43
C GLN A 311 28.52 -0.19 14.57
N ILE A 312 28.67 -0.66 13.34
CA ILE A 312 29.68 -0.14 12.40
C ILE A 312 29.37 1.31 12.02
N SER A 313 28.09 1.65 11.87
CA SER A 313 27.63 3.01 11.59
C SER A 313 27.93 3.95 12.76
N ASP A 314 27.62 3.54 14.00
CA ASP A 314 27.93 4.29 15.22
C ASP A 314 29.44 4.58 15.37
N LEU A 315 30.28 3.55 15.24
CA LEU A 315 31.75 3.71 15.29
C LEU A 315 32.25 4.68 14.20
N SER A 316 31.66 4.63 13.01
CA SER A 316 32.02 5.56 11.93
C SER A 316 31.61 7.01 12.24
N GLY A 317 30.50 7.21 12.96
CA GLY A 317 30.12 8.50 13.52
C GLY A 317 31.13 9.00 14.55
N ARG A 318 31.51 8.15 15.52
CA ARG A 318 32.51 8.48 16.56
C ARG A 318 33.88 8.84 15.98
N ILE A 319 34.38 8.08 15.00
CA ILE A 319 35.64 8.38 14.30
C ILE A 319 35.59 9.77 13.66
N ARG A 320 34.52 10.09 12.91
CA ARG A 320 34.37 11.42 12.27
C ARG A 320 34.35 12.55 13.28
N ASN A 321 33.63 12.38 14.40
CA ASN A 321 33.57 13.39 15.46
C ASN A 321 34.93 13.59 16.14
N SER A 322 35.65 12.51 16.42
CA SER A 322 36.99 12.57 17.01
C SER A 322 38.01 13.20 16.06
N GLU A 323 37.95 12.89 14.76
CA GLU A 323 38.78 13.54 13.74
C GLU A 323 38.49 15.03 13.60
N ALA A 324 37.22 15.44 13.67
CA ALA A 324 36.84 16.85 13.67
C ALA A 324 37.41 17.58 14.90
N ARG A 325 37.33 16.96 16.09
CA ARG A 325 37.94 17.50 17.31
C ARG A 325 39.46 17.61 17.16
N PHE A 326 40.12 16.60 16.63
CA PHE A 326 41.57 16.59 16.43
C PHE A 326 42.08 17.76 15.56
N ARG A 327 41.26 18.25 14.62
CA ARG A 327 41.58 19.38 13.75
C ARG A 327 41.47 20.75 14.42
N VAL A 328 40.94 20.85 15.64
CA VAL A 328 40.79 22.14 16.34
C VAL A 328 42.18 22.72 16.66
N PRO A 329 42.49 23.95 16.23
CA PRO A 329 43.74 24.61 16.57
C PRO A 329 43.80 24.92 18.08
N GLY A 330 45.01 24.90 18.67
CA GLY A 330 45.19 25.21 20.09
C GLY A 330 44.90 24.08 21.08
N LEU A 331 44.57 22.87 20.62
CA LEU A 331 44.43 21.70 21.52
C LEU A 331 45.76 21.37 22.24
N PRO A 332 45.76 21.20 23.59
CA PRO A 332 46.90 20.73 24.36
C PRO A 332 47.43 19.38 23.84
N ALA A 333 48.75 19.18 23.90
CA ALA A 333 49.41 17.97 23.39
C ALA A 333 48.83 16.67 23.98
N GLN A 334 48.58 16.64 25.28
CA GLN A 334 47.97 15.48 25.94
C GLN A 334 46.55 15.19 25.44
N GLN A 335 45.75 16.22 25.19
CA GLN A 335 44.40 16.03 24.64
C GLN A 335 44.45 15.52 23.19
N ARG A 336 45.40 16.01 22.37
CA ARG A 336 45.62 15.48 21.02
C ARG A 336 45.98 14.00 21.05
N GLN A 337 46.88 13.60 21.94
CA GLN A 337 47.25 12.19 22.09
C GLN A 337 46.06 11.33 22.50
N ASN A 338 45.23 11.79 23.45
CA ASN A 338 44.03 11.07 23.87
C ASN A 338 43.02 10.90 22.72
N ILE A 339 42.80 11.96 21.93
CA ILE A 339 41.90 11.89 20.75
C ILE A 339 42.48 10.95 19.69
N GLN A 340 43.79 10.96 19.46
CA GLN A 340 44.45 10.05 18.52
C GLN A 340 44.29 8.59 18.95
N ASN A 341 44.56 8.28 20.23
CA ASN A 341 44.39 6.93 20.77
C ASN A 341 42.92 6.46 20.64
N GLN A 342 41.95 7.36 20.85
CA GLN A 342 40.53 7.05 20.66
C GLN A 342 40.19 6.74 19.20
N ILE A 343 40.70 7.51 18.24
CA ILE A 343 40.51 7.28 16.81
C ILE A 343 41.07 5.90 16.41
N GLU A 344 42.26 5.55 16.89
CA GLU A 344 42.89 4.27 16.60
C GLU A 344 42.09 3.09 17.21
N SER A 345 41.62 3.25 18.46
CA SER A 345 40.75 2.28 19.12
C SER A 345 39.45 2.06 18.35
N ASP A 346 38.71 3.11 18.01
CA ASP A 346 37.44 3.00 17.28
C ASP A 346 37.65 2.41 15.87
N ARG A 347 38.76 2.74 15.19
CA ARG A 347 39.10 2.16 13.88
C ARG A 347 39.36 0.67 13.98
N SER A 348 40.10 0.21 14.99
CA SER A 348 40.36 -1.22 15.19
C SER A 348 39.08 -2.00 15.52
N ALA A 349 38.22 -1.47 16.39
CA ALA A 349 36.92 -2.05 16.71
C ALA A 349 36.03 -2.17 15.46
N ARG A 350 35.99 -1.11 14.62
CA ARG A 350 35.22 -1.11 13.38
C ARG A 350 35.72 -2.17 12.39
N MET A 351 37.03 -2.35 12.28
CA MET A 351 37.64 -3.39 11.43
C MET A 351 37.27 -4.80 11.91
N ALA A 352 37.27 -5.03 13.23
CA ALA A 352 36.87 -6.30 13.81
C ALA A 352 35.40 -6.63 13.52
N LEU A 353 34.49 -5.66 13.69
CA LEU A 353 33.07 -5.84 13.37
C LEU A 353 32.82 -6.09 11.87
N ARG A 354 33.54 -5.39 11.00
CA ARG A 354 33.47 -5.64 9.54
C ARG A 354 33.90 -7.06 9.18
N LYS A 355 35.01 -7.53 9.74
CA LYS A 355 35.45 -8.92 9.55
C LYS A 355 34.40 -9.92 10.03
N LYS A 356 33.75 -9.66 11.17
CA LYS A 356 32.65 -10.51 11.67
C LYS A 356 31.44 -10.51 10.72
N LEU A 357 31.05 -9.34 10.21
CA LEU A 357 29.96 -9.19 9.24
C LEU A 357 30.25 -9.98 7.95
N ASP A 358 31.47 -9.92 7.43
CA ASP A 358 31.87 -10.65 6.23
C ASP A 358 31.80 -12.17 6.44
N LEU A 359 32.22 -12.67 7.62
CA LEU A 359 32.11 -14.08 7.96
C LEU A 359 30.65 -14.55 8.06
N LEU A 360 29.76 -13.74 8.65
CA LEU A 360 28.33 -14.08 8.73
C LEU A 360 27.68 -14.12 7.35
N ARG A 361 28.00 -13.16 6.48
CA ARG A 361 27.51 -13.16 5.10
C ARG A 361 27.99 -14.37 4.31
N GLN A 362 29.25 -14.77 4.50
CA GLN A 362 29.77 -16.01 3.88
C GLN A 362 29.03 -17.26 4.37
N ALA A 363 28.71 -17.32 5.67
CA ALA A 363 27.94 -18.42 6.24
C ALA A 363 26.49 -18.48 5.72
N GLU A 364 25.83 -17.33 5.57
CA GLU A 364 24.49 -17.26 4.96
C GLU A 364 24.50 -17.75 3.50
N VAL A 365 25.50 -17.34 2.70
CA VAL A 365 25.65 -17.81 1.32
C VAL A 365 25.88 -19.33 1.26
N GLN A 366 26.64 -19.90 2.21
CA GLN A 366 26.84 -21.35 2.29
C GLN A 366 25.57 -22.11 2.68
N LYS A 367 24.69 -21.52 3.51
CA LYS A 367 23.43 -22.15 3.93
C LYS A 367 22.39 -22.28 2.81
N HIS A 368 22.47 -21.40 1.80
CA HIS A 368 21.57 -21.40 0.65
C HIS A 368 22.09 -22.21 -0.55
N ARG A 369 23.29 -22.79 -0.45
CA ARG A 369 23.81 -23.79 -1.39
C ARG A 369 23.53 -25.19 -0.86
#